data_AF-A0A0L0FXQ6-F1
#
_entry.id   AF-A0A0L0FXQ6-F1
#
_cell.length_a   1.000
_cell.length_b   1.000
_cell.length_c   1.000
_cell.angle_alpha   90.00
_cell.angle_beta   90.00
_cell.angle_gamma   90.00
#
_symmetry.space_group_name_H-M   'P 1'
#
loop_
_entity.id
_entity.type
_entity.pdbx_description
1 polymer ?
#
loop_
_entity_poly.entity_id
_entity_poly.type
_entity_poly.pdbx_seq_one_letter_code
_entity_poly.pdbx_strand_id
1 'polypeptide(L)'
;MSGTTSLVALGSLWIGTLMFLVVLNEISKQMNLEPIDVILERTGESTLEHIAKYTEESRQMYLYHLTIDSLFPPLYGYTIYSSIYYLKGHVPTFVTRCVALGCLADIVENCSLLYLISLFPESDNVAAEISIPATRVKFGALAIGLGAVYWYTGVLIYQIIFDRESMIPQPASSQAGAEKKDE
;
A
#
# COMPACT_ATOMS: atom_id res chain seq x y z
N MET A 1 -12.96 -7.97 -19.83
CA MET A 1 -11.91 -7.00 -20.20
C MET A 1 -10.71 -7.77 -20.70
N SER A 2 -10.02 -7.33 -21.76
CA SER A 2 -8.76 -7.95 -22.17
C SER A 2 -7.69 -7.68 -21.10
N GLY A 3 -6.78 -8.63 -20.87
CA GLY A 3 -5.73 -8.50 -19.84
C GLY A 3 -4.87 -7.23 -19.99
N THR A 4 -4.73 -6.72 -21.21
CA THR A 4 -4.06 -5.45 -21.53
C THR A 4 -4.73 -4.23 -20.91
N THR A 5 -6.07 -4.14 -20.89
CA THR A 5 -6.78 -2.99 -20.31
C THR A 5 -6.63 -2.95 -18.80
N SER A 6 -6.61 -4.12 -18.15
CA SER A 6 -6.37 -4.23 -16.70
C SER A 6 -4.96 -3.77 -16.32
N LEU A 7 -3.94 -4.14 -17.10
CA LEU A 7 -2.56 -3.74 -16.82
C LEU A 7 -2.33 -2.23 -16.95
N VAL A 8 -2.93 -1.59 -17.96
CA VAL A 8 -2.83 -0.13 -18.14
C VAL A 8 -3.51 0.60 -16.98
N ALA A 9 -4.73 0.19 -16.59
CA ALA A 9 -5.45 0.80 -15.48
C ALA A 9 -4.69 0.66 -14.15
N LEU A 10 -4.12 -0.52 -13.87
CA LEU A 10 -3.26 -0.75 -12.72
C LEU A 10 -2.01 0.12 -12.77
N GLY A 11 -1.33 0.18 -13.92
CA GLY A 11 -0.15 1.01 -14.11
C GLY A 11 -0.43 2.49 -13.81
N SER A 12 -1.54 3.03 -14.33
CA SER A 12 -1.94 4.42 -14.06
C SER A 12 -2.25 4.68 -12.59
N LEU A 13 -2.92 3.76 -11.91
CA LEU A 13 -3.25 3.87 -10.47
C LEU A 13 -1.98 3.89 -9.61
N TRP A 14 -1.01 3.01 -9.91
CA TRP A 14 0.27 2.94 -9.21
C TRP A 14 1.15 4.15 -9.49
N ILE A 15 1.22 4.61 -10.74
CA ILE A 15 1.95 5.85 -11.09
C ILE A 15 1.36 7.04 -10.34
N GLY A 16 0.03 7.19 -10.32
CA GLY A 16 -0.64 8.26 -9.59
C GLY A 16 -0.32 8.22 -8.08
N THR A 17 -0.35 7.03 -7.49
CA THR A 17 0.00 6.83 -6.07
C THR A 17 1.47 7.18 -5.79
N LEU A 18 2.40 6.75 -6.65
CA LEU A 18 3.82 7.07 -6.52
C LEU A 18 4.10 8.57 -6.68
N MET A 19 3.50 9.21 -7.68
CA MET A 19 3.64 10.65 -7.88
C MET A 19 3.13 11.42 -6.66
N PHE A 20 2.00 11.01 -6.10
CA PHE A 20 1.45 11.61 -4.89
C PHE A 20 2.43 11.47 -3.70
N LEU A 21 2.95 10.26 -3.44
CA LEU A 21 3.94 10.01 -2.37
C LEU A 21 5.23 10.84 -2.56
N VAL A 22 5.73 10.97 -3.79
CA VAL A 22 6.91 11.80 -4.09
C VAL A 22 6.65 13.27 -3.77
N VAL A 23 5.50 13.81 -4.20
CA VAL A 23 5.13 15.21 -3.92
C VAL A 23 5.09 15.47 -2.42
N LEU A 24 4.53 14.56 -1.64
CA LEU A 24 4.41 14.72 -0.19
C LEU A 24 5.74 14.60 0.53
N ASN A 25 6.60 13.68 0.09
CA ASN A 25 7.96 13.58 0.62
C ASN A 25 8.73 14.89 0.40
N GLU A 26 8.58 15.50 -0.78
CA GLU A 26 9.19 16.81 -1.05
C GLU A 26 8.57 17.94 -0.20
N ILE A 27 7.25 17.92 0.01
CA ILE A 27 6.59 18.85 0.94
C ILE A 27 7.14 18.66 2.38
N SER A 28 7.28 17.42 2.85
CA SER A 28 7.80 17.11 4.19
C SER A 28 9.24 17.58 4.38
N LYS A 29 10.10 17.36 3.37
CA LYS A 29 11.49 17.87 3.37
C LYS A 29 11.55 19.39 3.42
N GLN A 30 10.71 20.07 2.64
CA GLN A 30 10.64 21.54 2.66
C GLN A 30 10.20 22.08 4.02
N MET A 31 9.42 21.31 4.78
CA MET A 31 8.97 21.65 6.13
C MET A 31 9.95 21.23 7.24
N ASN A 32 11.09 20.62 6.90
CA ASN A 32 12.10 20.11 7.84
C ASN A 32 11.51 19.19 8.92
N LEU A 33 10.47 18.42 8.57
CA LEU A 33 9.83 17.46 9.44
C LEU A 33 10.53 16.11 9.27
N GLU A 34 11.10 15.56 10.34
CA GLU A 34 11.43 14.15 10.41
C GLU A 34 10.14 13.39 10.75
N PRO A 35 9.60 12.55 9.84
CA PRO A 35 8.35 11.86 10.08
C PRO A 35 8.54 10.78 11.16
N ILE A 36 8.09 11.07 12.39
CA ILE A 36 8.13 10.17 13.55
C ILE A 36 7.49 8.82 13.19
N ASP A 37 6.44 8.86 12.38
CA ASP A 37 5.63 7.78 11.83
C ASP A 37 6.40 6.77 10.96
N VAL A 38 7.63 7.06 10.51
CA VAL A 38 8.47 6.13 9.73
C VAL A 38 9.49 5.36 10.61
N ILE A 39 9.64 5.76 11.87
CA ILE A 39 10.57 5.12 12.80
C ILE A 39 9.93 3.86 13.41
N LEU A 40 10.27 2.70 12.86
CA LEU A 40 9.73 1.39 13.28
C LEU A 40 10.21 0.94 14.68
N GLU A 41 11.39 1.40 15.08
CA GLU A 41 12.02 1.10 16.37
C GLU A 41 12.06 2.38 17.22
N ARG A 42 10.96 2.65 17.93
CA ARG A 42 10.86 3.75 18.90
C ARG A 42 10.25 3.26 20.21
N THR A 43 10.63 3.90 21.32
CA THR A 43 9.99 3.77 22.65
C THR A 43 9.09 4.98 22.90
N GLY A 44 8.24 4.92 23.95
CA GLY A 44 7.45 6.08 24.36
C GLY A 44 8.34 7.29 24.66
N GLU A 45 9.42 7.06 25.41
CA GLU A 45 10.42 8.08 25.74
C GLU A 45 11.07 8.70 24.51
N SER A 46 11.56 7.89 23.55
CA SER A 46 12.19 8.44 22.33
C SER A 46 11.20 9.23 21.48
N THR A 47 9.91 8.89 21.52
CA THR A 47 8.84 9.60 20.81
C THR A 47 8.63 10.98 21.44
N LEU A 48 8.54 11.06 22.77
CA LEU A 48 8.44 12.33 23.50
C LEU A 48 9.70 13.20 23.32
N GLU A 49 10.89 12.61 23.37
CA GLU A 49 12.14 13.32 23.07
C GLU A 49 12.15 13.91 21.67
N HIS A 50 11.57 13.20 20.68
CA HIS A 50 11.47 13.70 19.32
C HIS A 50 10.51 14.89 19.25
N ILE A 51 9.33 14.81 19.86
CA ILE A 51 8.35 15.91 19.92
C ILE A 51 8.94 17.13 20.66
N ALA A 52 9.75 16.90 21.69
CA ALA A 52 10.41 17.96 22.45
C ALA A 52 11.44 18.75 21.62
N LYS A 53 11.99 18.16 20.54
CA LYS A 53 12.89 18.86 19.61
C LYS A 53 12.15 19.81 18.68
N TYR A 54 10.84 19.67 18.53
CA TYR A 54 10.05 20.55 17.68
C TYR A 54 9.86 21.93 18.32
N THR A 55 9.99 22.97 17.50
CA THR A 55 9.52 24.31 17.87
C THR A 55 7.99 24.32 17.91
N GLU A 56 7.40 25.36 18.50
CA GLU A 56 5.94 25.51 18.49
C GLU A 56 5.39 25.59 17.05
N GLU A 57 6.08 26.30 16.16
CA GLU A 57 5.74 26.38 14.75
C GLU A 57 5.78 25.01 14.06
N SER A 58 6.84 24.21 14.32
CA SER A 58 6.96 22.86 13.79
C SER A 58 5.84 21.94 14.29
N ARG A 59 5.43 22.06 15.57
CA ARG A 59 4.29 21.31 16.11
C ARG A 59 2.99 21.65 15.39
N GLN A 60 2.70 22.94 15.19
CA GLN A 60 1.52 23.37 14.44
C GLN A 60 1.53 22.84 13.00
N MET A 61 2.68 22.90 12.32
CA MET A 61 2.84 22.33 10.97
C MET A 61 2.65 20.81 10.96
N TYR A 62 3.13 20.10 11.98
CA TYR A 62 2.95 18.66 12.11
C TYR A 62 1.48 18.29 12.33
N LEU A 63 0.68 19.09 13.04
CA LEU A 63 -0.77 18.90 13.15
C LEU A 63 -1.48 18.98 11.78
N TYR A 64 -1.09 19.94 10.94
CA TYR A 64 -1.60 20.01 9.56
C TYR A 64 -1.17 18.79 8.75
N HIS A 65 0.07 18.33 8.91
CA HIS A 65 0.57 17.14 8.24
C HIS A 65 -0.23 15.90 8.63
N LEU A 66 -0.45 15.65 9.93
CA LEU A 66 -1.25 14.53 10.44
C LEU A 66 -2.71 14.57 9.95
N THR A 67 -3.26 15.77 9.76
CA THR A 67 -4.60 15.93 9.18
C THR A 67 -4.63 15.46 7.73
N ILE A 68 -3.62 15.83 6.94
CA ILE A 68 -3.48 15.33 5.56
C ILE A 68 -3.21 13.82 5.58
N ASP A 69 -2.43 13.33 6.53
CA ASP A 69 -2.05 11.93 6.66
C ASP A 69 -3.25 11.00 6.95
N SER A 70 -4.30 11.54 7.59
CA SER A 70 -5.56 10.82 7.79
C SER A 70 -6.28 10.39 6.50
N LEU A 71 -5.94 11.00 5.36
CA LEU A 71 -6.50 10.66 4.05
C LEU A 71 -5.80 9.45 3.38
N PHE A 72 -4.60 9.08 3.83
CA PHE A 72 -3.82 7.97 3.26
C PHE A 72 -4.44 6.61 3.49
N PRO A 73 -4.90 6.25 4.71
CA PRO A 73 -5.49 4.95 4.95
C PRO A 73 -6.60 4.57 3.97
N PRO A 74 -7.60 5.43 3.71
CA PRO A 74 -8.59 5.18 2.67
C PRO A 74 -7.99 5.05 1.26
N LEU A 75 -7.01 5.90 0.90
CA LEU A 75 -6.42 5.92 -0.44
C LEU A 75 -5.61 4.66 -0.74
N TYR A 76 -4.63 4.29 0.11
CA TYR A 76 -3.87 3.07 -0.14
C TYR A 76 -4.75 1.82 0.02
N GLY A 77 -5.73 1.84 0.94
CA GLY A 77 -6.66 0.73 1.11
C GLY A 77 -7.49 0.49 -0.14
N TYR A 78 -8.03 1.55 -0.73
CA TYR A 78 -8.73 1.51 -2.01
C TYR A 78 -7.82 1.04 -3.16
N THR A 79 -6.58 1.55 -3.23
CA THR A 79 -5.62 1.16 -4.27
C THR A 79 -5.27 -0.32 -4.21
N ILE A 80 -5.00 -0.86 -3.02
CA ILE A 80 -4.71 -2.29 -2.82
C ILE A 80 -5.93 -3.14 -3.16
N TYR A 81 -7.10 -2.78 -2.62
CA TYR A 81 -8.34 -3.51 -2.86
C TYR A 81 -8.68 -3.56 -4.35
N SER A 82 -8.68 -2.40 -5.02
CA SER A 82 -8.96 -2.29 -6.45
C SER A 82 -7.94 -3.07 -7.26
N SER A 83 -6.66 -3.00 -6.91
CA SER A 83 -5.61 -3.73 -7.62
C SER A 83 -5.86 -5.23 -7.63
N ILE A 84 -6.12 -5.80 -6.45
CA ILE A 84 -6.37 -7.25 -6.32
C ILE A 84 -7.68 -7.63 -7.02
N TYR A 85 -8.72 -6.80 -6.89
CA TYR A 85 -10.00 -7.03 -7.56
C TYR A 85 -9.84 -7.05 -9.08
N TYR A 86 -9.10 -6.10 -9.67
CA TYR A 86 -8.83 -6.08 -11.10
C TYR A 86 -7.98 -7.27 -11.58
N LEU A 87 -7.07 -7.77 -10.73
CA LEU A 87 -6.20 -8.91 -11.07
C LEU A 87 -6.92 -10.26 -10.97
N LYS A 88 -7.82 -10.45 -9.99
CA LYS A 88 -8.38 -11.78 -9.64
C LYS A 88 -9.90 -11.88 -9.75
N GLY A 89 -10.61 -10.76 -9.93
CA GLY A 89 -12.08 -10.67 -9.85
C GLY A 89 -12.65 -10.80 -8.43
N HIS A 90 -11.82 -11.06 -7.43
CA HIS A 90 -12.19 -11.04 -6.01
C HIS A 90 -10.97 -10.74 -5.13
N VAL A 91 -11.18 -10.14 -3.97
CA VAL A 91 -10.12 -9.89 -2.98
C VAL A 91 -10.22 -10.96 -1.89
N PRO A 92 -9.13 -11.70 -1.58
CA PRO A 92 -9.16 -12.67 -0.49
C PRO A 92 -9.54 -11.99 0.83
N THR A 93 -10.47 -12.57 1.58
CA THR A 93 -10.98 -12.01 2.85
C THR A 93 -9.86 -11.71 3.83
N PHE A 94 -8.81 -12.54 3.89
CA PHE A 94 -7.64 -12.28 4.71
C PHE A 94 -6.95 -10.96 4.35
N VAL A 95 -6.71 -10.71 3.05
CA VAL A 95 -6.06 -9.46 2.60
C VAL A 95 -6.94 -8.25 2.90
N THR A 96 -8.25 -8.34 2.66
CA THR A 96 -9.19 -7.26 3.01
C THR A 96 -9.16 -6.94 4.50
N ARG A 97 -9.14 -7.98 5.36
CA ARG A 97 -9.03 -7.79 6.83
C ARG A 97 -7.71 -7.18 7.23
N CYS A 98 -6.59 -7.61 6.64
CA CYS A 98 -5.28 -7.02 6.91
C CYS A 98 -5.26 -5.55 6.50
N VAL A 99 -5.72 -5.20 5.30
CA VAL A 99 -5.78 -3.81 4.84
C VAL A 99 -6.66 -2.96 5.75
N ALA A 100 -7.86 -3.43 6.11
CA ALA A 100 -8.73 -2.72 7.03
C ALA A 100 -8.10 -2.52 8.41
N LEU A 101 -7.42 -3.54 8.95
CA LEU A 101 -6.67 -3.43 10.20
C LEU A 101 -5.53 -2.42 10.09
N GLY A 102 -4.82 -2.39 8.96
CA GLY A 102 -3.80 -1.38 8.68
C GLY A 102 -4.38 0.03 8.70
N CYS A 103 -5.50 0.25 8.00
CA CYS A 103 -6.17 1.56 7.99
C CYS A 103 -6.63 1.99 9.39
N LEU A 104 -7.14 1.06 10.20
CA LEU A 104 -7.53 1.35 11.58
C LEU A 104 -6.32 1.68 12.45
N ALA A 105 -5.22 0.93 12.31
CA ALA A 105 -4.00 1.17 13.05
C ALA A 105 -3.38 2.52 12.70
N ASP A 106 -3.48 2.93 11.43
CA ASP A 106 -3.07 4.25 10.93
C ASP A 106 -3.86 5.39 11.59
N ILE A 107 -5.18 5.24 11.68
CA ILE A 107 -6.04 6.20 12.39
C ILE A 107 -5.66 6.26 13.88
N VAL A 108 -5.46 5.12 14.52
CA VAL A 108 -5.06 5.06 15.94
C VAL A 108 -3.72 5.74 16.17
N GLU A 109 -2.73 5.48 15.33
CA GLU A 109 -1.44 6.15 15.43
C GLU A 109 -1.58 7.66 15.26
N ASN A 110 -2.26 8.11 14.19
CA ASN A 110 -2.46 9.52 13.92
C ASN A 110 -3.18 10.24 15.07
N CYS A 111 -4.22 9.64 15.64
CA CYS A 111 -4.88 10.17 16.84
C CYS A 111 -3.94 10.24 18.05
N SER A 112 -3.08 9.23 18.23
CA SER A 112 -2.11 9.19 19.33
C SER A 112 -1.07 10.30 19.21
N LEU A 113 -0.52 10.51 18.00
CA LEU A 113 0.44 11.58 17.72
C LEU A 113 -0.19 12.97 17.84
N LEU A 114 -1.42 13.14 17.33
CA LEU A 114 -2.18 14.38 17.49
C LEU A 114 -2.36 14.74 18.97
N TYR A 115 -2.72 13.76 19.80
CA TYR A 115 -2.87 13.96 21.24
C TYR A 115 -1.54 14.37 21.90
N LEU A 116 -0.45 13.65 21.61
CA LEU A 116 0.87 13.93 22.19
C LEU A 116 1.37 15.34 21.87
N ILE A 117 1.16 15.79 20.64
CA ILE A 117 1.60 17.10 20.16
C ILE A 117 0.71 18.21 20.70
N SER A 118 -0.60 17.99 20.73
CA SER A 118 -1.59 18.99 21.18
C SER A 118 -1.50 19.28 22.68
N LEU A 119 -1.05 18.30 23.47
CA LEU A 119 -0.89 18.43 24.92
C LEU A 119 0.56 18.56 25.35
N PHE A 120 1.51 18.72 24.45
CA PHE A 120 2.91 18.90 24.83
C PHE A 120 3.09 20.22 25.62
N PRO A 121 3.84 20.26 26.74
CA PRO A 121 4.67 19.19 27.34
C PRO A 121 3.95 18.33 28.41
N GLU A 122 2.65 18.52 28.60
CA GLU A 122 1.82 17.89 29.64
C GLU A 122 1.33 16.48 29.26
N SER A 123 1.71 15.98 28.09
CA SER A 123 1.29 14.67 27.59
C SER A 123 1.90 13.50 28.38
N ASP A 124 1.12 12.43 28.53
CA ASP A 124 1.57 11.20 29.19
C ASP A 124 2.24 10.23 28.22
N ASN A 125 3.01 9.29 28.76
CA ASN A 125 3.67 8.24 27.98
C ASN A 125 2.69 7.24 27.36
N VAL A 126 1.41 7.22 27.78
CA VAL A 126 0.44 6.21 27.36
C VAL A 126 0.14 6.34 25.87
N ALA A 127 -0.11 7.56 25.39
CA ALA A 127 -0.35 7.79 23.96
C ALA A 127 0.89 7.46 23.10
N ALA A 128 2.09 7.71 23.61
CA ALA A 128 3.34 7.35 22.94
C ALA A 128 3.49 5.83 22.81
N GLU A 129 3.20 5.09 23.89
CA GLU A 129 3.23 3.62 23.92
C GLU A 129 2.14 2.98 23.03
N ILE A 130 0.97 3.61 22.87
CA ILE A 130 -0.08 3.15 21.94
C ILE A 130 0.34 3.35 20.48
N SER A 131 1.03 4.45 20.18
CA SER A 131 1.43 4.78 18.80
C SER A 131 2.34 3.70 18.20
N ILE A 132 3.21 3.08 19.00
CA ILE A 132 4.22 2.10 18.54
C ILE A 132 3.60 0.83 17.94
N PRO A 133 2.76 0.05 18.65
CA PRO A 133 2.11 -1.11 18.07
C PRO A 133 1.19 -0.72 16.91
N ALA A 134 0.57 0.46 16.95
CA ALA A 134 -0.23 0.97 15.85
C ALA A 134 0.61 1.17 14.56
N THR A 135 1.76 1.83 14.66
CA THR A 135 2.72 1.97 13.55
C THR A 135 3.15 0.59 13.01
N ARG A 136 3.49 -0.36 13.89
CA ARG A 136 3.89 -1.71 13.48
C ARG A 136 2.78 -2.46 12.74
N VAL A 137 1.55 -2.38 13.25
CA VAL A 137 0.38 -3.01 12.62
C VAL A 137 0.08 -2.36 11.28
N LYS A 138 0.14 -1.03 11.18
CA LYS A 138 -0.01 -0.27 9.93
C LYS A 138 0.94 -0.79 8.85
N PHE A 139 2.24 -0.80 9.13
CA PHE A 139 3.24 -1.24 8.15
C PHE A 139 3.18 -2.75 7.86
N GLY A 140 2.90 -3.57 8.86
CA GLY A 140 2.71 -5.01 8.65
C GLY A 140 1.53 -5.32 7.73
N ALA A 141 0.39 -4.66 7.95
CA ALA A 141 -0.78 -4.75 7.09
C ALA A 141 -0.52 -4.24 5.67
N LEU A 142 0.17 -3.11 5.55
CA LEU A 142 0.58 -2.54 4.26
C LEU A 142 1.46 -3.53 3.49
N ALA A 143 2.46 -4.13 4.14
CA ALA A 143 3.34 -5.12 3.53
C ALA A 143 2.57 -6.35 3.01
N ILE A 144 1.58 -6.85 3.77
CA ILE A 144 0.71 -7.94 3.32
C ILE A 144 -0.09 -7.54 2.08
N GLY A 145 -0.69 -6.34 2.10
CA GLY A 145 -1.47 -5.82 0.97
C GLY A 145 -0.63 -5.66 -0.31
N LEU A 146 0.55 -5.06 -0.18
CA LEU A 146 1.51 -4.91 -1.28
C LEU A 146 1.98 -6.28 -1.80
N GLY A 147 2.36 -7.19 -0.90
CA GLY A 147 2.79 -8.54 -1.26
C GLY A 147 1.73 -9.30 -2.04
N ALA A 148 0.45 -9.15 -1.68
CA ALA A 148 -0.66 -9.72 -2.43
C ALA A 148 -0.77 -9.14 -3.84
N VAL A 149 -0.64 -7.81 -4.00
CA VAL A 149 -0.66 -7.17 -5.33
C VAL A 149 0.49 -7.67 -6.21
N TYR A 150 1.72 -7.72 -5.68
CA TYR A 150 2.88 -8.23 -6.41
C TYR A 150 2.70 -9.69 -6.82
N TRP A 151 2.24 -10.53 -5.90
CA TRP A 151 1.98 -11.93 -6.16
C TRP A 151 0.98 -12.12 -7.31
N TYR A 152 -0.18 -11.48 -7.23
CA TYR A 152 -1.23 -11.62 -8.25
C TYR A 152 -0.81 -11.02 -9.60
N THR A 153 -0.01 -9.95 -9.60
CA THR A 153 0.56 -9.38 -10.83
C THR A 153 1.52 -10.37 -11.48
N GLY A 154 2.40 -11.00 -10.69
CA GLY A 154 3.33 -12.01 -11.18
C GLY A 154 2.62 -13.23 -11.78
N VAL A 155 1.55 -13.72 -11.13
CA VAL A 155 0.72 -14.81 -11.67
C VAL A 155 0.08 -14.43 -13.01
N LEU A 156 -0.46 -13.21 -13.13
CA LEU A 156 -1.05 -12.73 -14.38
C LEU A 156 -0.01 -12.64 -15.51
N ILE A 157 1.18 -12.11 -15.23
CA ILE A 157 2.27 -12.00 -16.21
C ILE A 157 2.70 -13.40 -16.67
N TYR A 158 2.86 -14.33 -15.73
CA TYR A 158 3.21 -15.72 -16.03
C TYR A 158 2.18 -16.35 -16.98
N GLN A 159 0.88 -16.21 -16.69
CA GLN A 159 -0.20 -16.72 -17.56
C GLN A 159 -0.14 -16.09 -18.95
N ILE A 160 0.05 -14.77 -19.07
CA ILE A 160 0.13 -14.09 -20.37
C ILE A 160 1.30 -14.60 -21.23
N ILE A 161 2.44 -14.89 -20.60
CA ILE A 161 3.65 -15.35 -21.30
C ILE A 161 3.48 -16.80 -21.74
N PHE A 162 3.09 -17.70 -20.83
CA PHE A 162 3.14 -19.14 -21.07
C PHE A 162 1.84 -19.71 -21.67
N ASP A 163 0.65 -19.17 -21.38
CA ASP A 163 -0.58 -19.62 -22.07
C ASP A 163 -0.59 -19.21 -23.55
N ARG A 164 0.18 -18.18 -23.93
CA ARG A 164 0.37 -17.82 -25.36
C ARG A 164 1.04 -18.93 -26.17
N GLU A 165 1.88 -19.76 -25.56
CA GLU A 165 2.53 -20.87 -26.25
C GLU A 165 1.53 -21.96 -26.63
N SER A 166 0.45 -22.13 -25.84
CA SER A 166 -0.63 -23.08 -26.14
C SER A 166 -1.55 -22.64 -27.29
N MET A 167 -1.50 -21.36 -27.68
CA MET A 167 -2.30 -20.79 -28.77
C MET A 167 -1.54 -20.70 -30.10
N ILE A 168 -0.28 -21.12 -30.16
CA ILE A 168 0.41 -21.32 -31.44
C ILE A 168 -0.28 -22.51 -32.11
N PRO A 169 -0.96 -22.33 -33.26
CA PRO A 169 -1.57 -23.44 -33.96
C PRO A 169 -0.48 -24.46 -34.22
N GLN A 170 -0.65 -25.69 -33.73
CA GLN A 170 0.22 -26.80 -34.12
C GLN A 170 0.25 -26.78 -35.66
N PRO A 171 1.44 -26.74 -36.29
CA PRO A 171 1.53 -26.80 -37.74
C PRO A 171 0.71 -28.02 -38.13
N ALA A 172 -0.29 -27.83 -38.99
CA ALA A 172 -1.22 -28.88 -39.39
C ALA A 172 -0.40 -30.10 -39.79
N SER A 173 -0.26 -31.05 -38.86
CA SER A 173 0.48 -32.26 -39.12
C SER A 173 -0.34 -32.94 -40.19
N SER A 174 0.27 -33.03 -41.35
CA SER A 174 -0.34 -33.48 -42.58
C SER A 174 -1.14 -34.76 -42.32
N GLN A 175 -2.46 -34.64 -42.26
CA GLN A 175 -3.37 -35.76 -42.48
C GLN A 175 -3.36 -36.14 -43.98
N ALA A 176 -2.17 -36.14 -44.60
CA ALA A 176 -1.92 -36.79 -45.88
C ALA A 176 -1.64 -38.27 -45.58
N GLY A 177 -2.67 -38.96 -45.07
CA GLY A 177 -2.60 -40.35 -44.68
C GLY A 177 -3.84 -41.08 -45.16
N ALA A 178 -3.70 -41.74 -46.31
CA ALA A 178 -4.55 -42.79 -46.85
C ALA A 178 -5.90 -42.36 -47.44
N GLU A 179 -5.84 -41.76 -48.63
CA GLU A 179 -6.88 -41.96 -49.64
C GLU A 179 -6.90 -43.46 -49.99
N LYS A 180 -7.85 -44.20 -49.40
CA LYS A 180 -8.15 -45.57 -49.79
C LYS A 180 -8.70 -45.54 -51.22
N LYS A 181 -7.98 -46.18 -52.13
CA LYS A 181 -8.55 -46.70 -53.38
C LYS A 181 -9.51 -47.84 -53.00
N ASP A 182 -10.81 -47.58 -53.08
CA ASP A 182 -11.80 -48.63 -53.21
C ASP A 182 -12.43 -48.51 -54.61
N GLU A 183 -12.14 -49.55 -55.40
CA GLU A 183 -12.83 -50.15 -56.55
C GLU A 183 -13.34 -49.29 -57.74
#